data_AF-A0A932K6V8-F1
#
_entry.id   AF-A0A932K6V8-F1
#
_cell.length_a   1.000
_cell.length_b   1.000
_cell.length_c   1.000
_cell.angle_alpha   90.00
_cell.angle_beta   90.00
_cell.angle_gamma   90.00
#
_symmetry.space_group_name_H-M   'P 1'
#
loop_
_entity.id
_entity.type
_entity.pdbx_description
1 polymer ?
#
loop_
_entity_poly.entity_id
_entity_poly.type
_entity_poly.pdbx_seq_one_letter_code
_entity_poly.pdbx_strand_id
1 'polypeptide(L)'
;MWLMTVRRWTRWGTTLFPIPLLTWGCEDAGSQAGPLRPELLKFEPARDADSRHSAGWIVYRLNPQRLDQVWGRPESPWRPFHKSTLITFLGEPEVANYAKPVYTEAMARAEREAHHFSQLLDEMSQADRNEVAVFVDLPGVEAVVWGAVLARELRMQPVLTFNNIPHQQGVLAHEHVLGALLYYAQEVEQQHLPLEANPVFLADAQRFAPRRTVGRDEFDNRYYLVPTDLPSASQFQARGIKYLVYLTHGERREQDDLNPYFIDLSTGNAVQVTVLDPTQFRDVDVERARTLAKEDRERAGATTAGRAGVTTGGGGYYGSSPVWWYLLGRMSSPGPLIYTTPAPTYQPYRPERRETVFTGGSGWSGGRYSGTSWRSWFGGGFGGSKGLTSGGGGA
;
A
#
# COMPACT_ATOMS: atom_id res chain seq x y z
N MET A 1 -17.60 25.02 -48.78
CA MET A 1 -16.75 23.83 -49.05
C MET A 1 -15.68 23.80 -47.97
N TRP A 2 -15.92 22.96 -46.96
CA TRP A 2 -15.18 22.60 -45.75
C TRP A 2 -14.23 23.63 -45.09
N LEU A 3 -14.78 24.40 -44.14
CA LEU A 3 -14.08 24.86 -42.95
C LEU A 3 -13.93 23.68 -41.97
N MET A 4 -12.73 23.42 -41.47
CA MET A 4 -12.51 22.61 -40.28
C MET A 4 -11.99 23.51 -39.15
N THR A 5 -12.89 23.80 -38.22
CA THR A 5 -12.64 24.50 -36.96
C THR A 5 -12.14 23.49 -35.95
N VAL A 6 -10.86 23.54 -35.55
CA VAL A 6 -10.36 22.75 -34.42
C VAL A 6 -10.50 23.57 -33.14
N ARG A 7 -11.49 23.19 -32.33
CA ARG A 7 -11.68 23.66 -30.95
C ARG A 7 -10.51 23.19 -30.10
N ARG A 8 -9.80 24.14 -29.49
CA ARG A 8 -8.76 23.89 -28.48
C ARG A 8 -9.43 23.48 -27.17
N TRP A 9 -9.36 22.19 -26.82
CA TRP A 9 -9.64 21.70 -25.47
C TRP A 9 -8.39 21.90 -24.61
N THR A 10 -8.47 22.74 -23.58
CA THR A 10 -7.49 22.77 -22.49
C THR A 10 -8.07 22.01 -21.30
N ARG A 11 -7.61 20.78 -21.08
CA ARG A 11 -7.91 20.00 -19.87
C ARG A 11 -6.59 19.44 -19.32
N TRP A 12 -6.08 20.11 -18.29
CA TRP A 12 -5.12 19.63 -17.28
C TRP A 12 -4.09 18.60 -17.75
N GLY A 13 -3.09 19.06 -18.50
CA GLY A 13 -1.82 18.34 -18.62
C GLY A 13 -0.89 18.80 -17.51
N THR A 14 -0.59 17.92 -16.56
CA THR A 14 0.51 18.12 -15.62
C THR A 14 1.80 18.08 -16.43
N THR A 15 2.32 19.24 -16.81
CA THR A 15 3.62 19.33 -17.47
C THR A 15 4.67 18.93 -16.44
N LEU A 16 5.22 17.73 -16.59
CA LEU A 16 6.42 17.30 -15.87
C LEU A 16 7.57 18.19 -16.38
N PHE A 17 7.87 19.26 -15.67
CA PHE A 17 9.12 19.98 -15.89
C PHE A 17 10.27 19.07 -15.43
N PRO A 18 11.27 18.78 -16.27
CA PRO A 18 12.50 18.17 -15.79
C PRO A 18 13.19 19.21 -14.91
N ILE A 19 12.97 19.12 -13.61
CA ILE A 19 13.79 19.81 -12.63
C ILE A 19 15.09 18.99 -12.61
N PRO A 20 16.24 19.51 -13.07
CA PRO A 20 17.49 18.79 -12.98
C PRO A 20 17.75 18.43 -11.52
N LEU A 21 17.77 17.13 -11.21
CA LEU A 21 18.03 16.59 -9.86
C LEU A 21 19.44 16.93 -9.36
N LEU A 22 20.33 17.40 -10.25
CA LEU A 22 21.70 17.84 -9.96
C LEU A 22 21.83 19.01 -8.95
N THR A 23 20.74 19.67 -8.56
CA THR A 23 20.75 20.70 -7.50
C THR A 23 19.96 20.32 -6.25
N TRP A 24 19.60 19.06 -6.08
CA TRP A 24 19.14 18.55 -4.79
C TRP A 24 20.37 18.33 -3.92
N GLY A 25 20.93 19.44 -3.42
CA GLY A 25 21.93 19.44 -2.35
C GLY A 25 21.29 18.89 -1.07
N CYS A 26 21.14 17.57 -1.02
CA CYS A 26 20.65 16.81 0.12
C CYS A 26 21.74 16.68 1.19
N GLU A 27 22.41 17.78 1.53
CA GLU A 27 23.18 17.82 2.76
C GLU A 27 22.19 18.06 3.89
N ASP A 28 21.58 16.98 4.38
CA ASP A 28 21.08 17.01 5.75
C ASP A 28 22.25 17.46 6.62
N ALA A 29 22.10 18.59 7.32
CA ALA A 29 23.18 19.26 8.04
C ALA A 29 23.75 18.34 9.13
N GLY A 30 24.69 17.47 8.76
CA GLY A 30 25.24 16.41 9.60
C GLY A 30 25.47 15.05 8.92
N SER A 31 24.85 14.75 7.78
CA SER A 31 25.11 13.53 7.02
C SER A 31 26.37 13.68 6.16
N GLN A 32 27.22 12.65 6.19
CA GLN A 32 28.42 12.45 5.38
C GLN A 32 28.19 11.36 4.31
N ALA A 33 26.95 10.96 4.06
CA ALA A 33 26.60 9.95 3.05
C ALA A 33 27.00 10.36 1.60
N GLY A 34 27.49 11.58 1.41
CA GLY A 34 27.95 12.07 0.12
C GLY A 34 26.81 12.18 -0.90
N PRO A 35 27.13 12.56 -2.15
CA PRO A 35 26.14 12.55 -3.21
C PRO A 35 25.72 11.11 -3.56
N LEU A 36 24.54 10.98 -4.15
CA LEU A 36 24.12 9.74 -4.78
C LEU A 36 25.18 9.27 -5.79
N ARG A 37 25.50 7.98 -5.72
CA ARG A 37 26.40 7.29 -6.66
C ARG A 37 25.66 6.10 -7.25
N PRO A 38 24.99 6.25 -8.39
CA PRO A 38 24.10 5.23 -8.94
C PRO A 38 24.78 3.89 -9.18
N GLU A 39 26.07 3.89 -9.50
CA GLU A 39 26.88 2.69 -9.69
C GLU A 39 27.07 1.84 -8.42
N LEU A 40 26.77 2.41 -7.25
CA LEU A 40 26.86 1.74 -5.95
C LEU A 40 25.50 1.24 -5.43
N LEU A 41 24.40 1.49 -6.16
CA LEU A 41 23.09 0.93 -5.82
C LEU A 41 23.11 -0.59 -6.01
N LYS A 42 22.61 -1.31 -5.01
CA LYS A 42 22.68 -2.77 -4.97
C LYS A 42 21.35 -3.37 -5.42
N PHE A 43 21.23 -3.74 -6.68
CA PHE A 43 20.06 -4.48 -7.17
C PHE A 43 20.27 -5.98 -6.96
N GLU A 44 20.31 -6.47 -5.72
CA GLU A 44 20.69 -7.86 -5.42
C GLU A 44 19.52 -8.71 -4.85
N PRO A 45 19.35 -9.98 -5.26
CA PRO A 45 20.03 -10.63 -6.38
C PRO A 45 19.45 -10.13 -7.72
N ALA A 46 20.32 -9.57 -8.56
CA ALA A 46 19.95 -9.08 -9.88
C ALA A 46 19.49 -10.25 -10.76
N ARG A 47 18.50 -10.00 -11.61
CA ARG A 47 18.05 -10.91 -12.66
C ARG A 47 18.23 -10.25 -14.02
N ASP A 48 18.59 -11.04 -15.02
CA ASP A 48 18.66 -10.57 -16.41
C ASP A 48 17.30 -10.63 -17.12
N ALA A 49 16.33 -11.34 -16.52
CA ALA A 49 14.98 -11.49 -17.03
C ALA A 49 13.92 -11.04 -16.00
N ASP A 50 12.76 -10.64 -16.51
CA ASP A 50 11.55 -10.34 -15.74
C ASP A 50 10.78 -11.59 -15.32
N SER A 51 9.63 -11.42 -14.65
CA SER A 51 8.74 -12.51 -14.23
C SER A 51 8.20 -13.35 -15.38
N ARG A 52 8.27 -12.82 -16.61
CA ARG A 52 7.87 -13.48 -17.86
C ARG A 52 9.04 -14.18 -18.54
N HIS A 53 10.19 -14.26 -17.88
CA HIS A 53 11.44 -14.79 -18.40
C HIS A 53 11.91 -14.07 -19.68
N SER A 54 11.64 -12.76 -19.76
CA SER A 54 11.94 -11.92 -20.92
C SER A 54 12.84 -10.73 -20.57
N ALA A 55 13.41 -10.08 -21.57
CA ALA A 55 14.14 -8.82 -21.43
C ALA A 55 13.23 -7.57 -21.55
N GLY A 56 11.90 -7.75 -21.54
CA GLY A 56 10.93 -6.67 -21.75
C GLY A 56 10.96 -5.60 -20.67
N TRP A 57 11.44 -5.93 -19.46
CA TRP A 57 11.71 -4.98 -18.38
C TRP A 57 12.56 -3.76 -18.80
N ILE A 58 13.45 -3.92 -19.80
CA ILE A 58 14.32 -2.85 -20.30
C ILE A 58 13.50 -1.65 -20.80
N VAL A 59 12.34 -1.89 -21.40
CA VAL A 59 11.48 -0.83 -21.93
C VAL A 59 10.97 0.09 -20.81
N TYR A 60 10.66 -0.48 -19.64
CA TYR A 60 10.19 0.28 -18.49
C TYR A 60 11.33 1.00 -17.77
N ARG A 61 12.51 0.39 -17.72
CA ARG A 61 13.73 1.03 -17.22
C ARG A 61 14.08 2.30 -18.01
N LEU A 62 13.98 2.23 -19.34
CA LEU A 62 14.29 3.34 -20.24
C LEU A 62 13.13 4.35 -20.38
N ASN A 63 11.96 4.03 -19.83
CA ASN A 63 10.77 4.87 -19.88
C ASN A 63 10.05 4.87 -18.51
N PRO A 64 10.53 5.67 -17.54
CA PRO A 64 9.92 5.74 -16.21
C PRO A 64 8.44 6.13 -16.25
N GLN A 65 8.02 6.94 -17.22
CA GLN A 65 6.62 7.30 -17.38
C GLN A 65 5.76 6.08 -17.72
N ARG A 66 6.26 5.16 -18.53
CA ARG A 66 5.56 3.88 -18.80
C ARG A 66 5.50 3.02 -17.54
N LEU A 67 6.59 2.90 -16.79
CA LEU A 67 6.57 2.15 -15.52
C LEU A 67 5.55 2.74 -14.54
N ASP A 68 5.51 4.07 -14.41
CA ASP A 68 4.53 4.80 -13.59
C ASP A 68 3.09 4.56 -14.06
N GLN A 69 2.84 4.51 -15.36
CA GLN A 69 1.51 4.22 -15.91
C GLN A 69 1.05 2.78 -15.66
N VAL A 70 1.98 1.81 -15.69
CA VAL A 70 1.70 0.40 -15.38
C VAL A 70 1.23 0.26 -13.93
N TRP A 71 1.98 0.85 -12.99
CA TRP A 71 1.70 0.73 -11.56
C TRP A 71 0.69 1.77 -11.03
N GLY A 72 0.43 2.83 -11.78
CA GLY A 72 -0.37 3.98 -11.37
C GLY A 72 -1.20 4.50 -12.53
N ARG A 73 -2.15 3.68 -12.99
CA ARG A 73 -2.97 3.96 -14.17
C ARG A 73 -3.53 5.41 -14.15
N PRO A 74 -3.24 6.25 -15.17
CA PRO A 74 -3.58 7.67 -15.13
C PRO A 74 -5.07 7.99 -14.97
N GLU A 75 -5.93 7.15 -15.56
CA GLU A 75 -7.38 7.35 -15.54
C GLU A 75 -8.03 6.79 -14.27
N SER A 76 -7.29 6.02 -13.48
CA SER A 76 -7.82 5.36 -12.30
C SER A 76 -8.30 6.37 -11.25
N PRO A 77 -9.40 6.07 -10.54
CA PRO A 77 -9.81 6.85 -9.40
C PRO A 77 -8.80 6.84 -8.24
N TRP A 78 -7.90 5.87 -8.23
CA TRP A 78 -6.87 5.71 -7.20
C TRP A 78 -5.58 6.45 -7.54
N ARG A 79 -5.49 7.05 -8.74
CA ARG A 79 -4.31 7.82 -9.17
C ARG A 79 -3.88 8.92 -8.19
N PRO A 80 -4.78 9.68 -7.52
CA PRO A 80 -4.37 10.71 -6.56
C PRO A 80 -3.54 10.18 -5.38
N PHE A 81 -3.66 8.89 -5.05
CA PHE A 81 -2.98 8.25 -3.93
C PHE A 81 -1.68 7.54 -4.36
N HIS A 82 -1.46 7.39 -5.67
CA HIS A 82 -0.26 6.77 -6.20
C HIS A 82 0.95 7.72 -6.08
N LYS A 83 2.06 7.20 -5.57
CA LYS A 83 3.33 7.91 -5.43
C LYS A 83 4.34 7.45 -6.49
N SER A 84 4.71 8.38 -7.36
CA SER A 84 5.67 8.15 -8.45
C SER A 84 7.13 8.40 -8.04
N THR A 85 7.39 8.80 -6.79
CA THR A 85 8.71 9.27 -6.32
C THR A 85 9.82 8.26 -6.63
N LEU A 86 9.63 7.00 -6.24
CA LEU A 86 10.62 5.94 -6.47
C LEU A 86 10.86 5.65 -7.96
N ILE A 87 9.79 5.65 -8.78
CA ILE A 87 9.88 5.39 -10.23
C ILE A 87 10.54 6.55 -10.97
N THR A 88 10.26 7.79 -10.57
CA THR A 88 10.79 9.01 -11.20
C THR A 88 12.33 9.01 -11.18
N PHE A 89 12.93 8.32 -10.22
CA PHE A 89 14.36 8.17 -10.10
C PHE A 89 15.03 7.43 -11.27
N LEU A 90 14.30 6.59 -12.00
CA LEU A 90 14.77 6.00 -13.27
C LEU A 90 14.88 7.05 -14.40
N GLY A 91 14.37 8.27 -14.20
CA GLY A 91 14.61 9.38 -15.12
C GLY A 91 16.05 9.84 -15.16
N GLU A 92 16.84 9.53 -14.12
CA GLU A 92 18.27 9.80 -14.08
C GLU A 92 19.02 8.73 -14.91
N PRO A 93 19.73 9.13 -15.99
CA PRO A 93 20.38 8.16 -16.89
C PRO A 93 21.36 7.23 -16.17
N GLU A 94 22.07 7.75 -15.18
CA GLU A 94 23.02 6.98 -14.39
C GLU A 94 22.33 5.86 -13.60
N VAL A 95 21.19 6.16 -12.95
CA VAL A 95 20.38 5.15 -12.26
C VAL A 95 19.81 4.14 -13.24
N ALA A 96 19.23 4.61 -14.34
CA ALA A 96 18.64 3.75 -15.36
C ALA A 96 19.66 2.75 -15.93
N ASN A 97 20.95 3.12 -16.02
CA ASN A 97 22.00 2.23 -16.53
C ASN A 97 22.29 1.05 -15.58
N TYR A 98 22.19 1.26 -14.27
CA TYR A 98 22.48 0.23 -13.26
C TYR A 98 21.24 -0.50 -12.75
N ALA A 99 20.05 0.05 -12.95
CA ALA A 99 18.81 -0.58 -12.52
C ALA A 99 18.59 -1.94 -13.22
N LYS A 100 18.29 -2.95 -12.40
CA LYS A 100 18.00 -4.31 -12.83
C LYS A 100 16.79 -4.89 -12.09
N PRO A 101 16.07 -5.85 -12.69
CA PRO A 101 15.07 -6.62 -11.99
C PRO A 101 15.69 -7.34 -10.78
N VAL A 102 14.93 -7.42 -9.69
CA VAL A 102 15.32 -8.12 -8.47
C VAL A 102 14.29 -9.20 -8.17
N TYR A 103 14.75 -10.40 -7.81
CA TYR A 103 13.87 -11.49 -7.36
C TYR A 103 14.52 -12.31 -6.25
N THR A 104 14.06 -12.10 -5.01
CA THR A 104 14.61 -12.70 -3.78
C THR A 104 13.81 -13.95 -3.36
N GLU A 105 14.33 -14.70 -2.37
CA GLU A 105 13.57 -15.79 -1.76
C GLU A 105 12.32 -15.28 -0.99
N ALA A 106 12.41 -14.09 -0.38
CA ALA A 106 11.27 -13.45 0.26
C ALA A 106 10.14 -13.17 -0.75
N MET A 107 10.48 -12.73 -1.96
CA MET A 107 9.52 -12.54 -3.04
C MET A 107 8.87 -13.87 -3.46
N ALA A 108 9.66 -14.94 -3.64
CA ALA A 108 9.12 -16.25 -3.96
C ALA A 108 8.14 -16.78 -2.90
N ARG A 109 8.40 -16.47 -1.62
CA ARG A 109 7.51 -16.81 -0.51
C ARG A 109 6.23 -15.98 -0.55
N ALA A 110 6.35 -14.66 -0.69
CA ALA A 110 5.23 -13.74 -0.81
C ALA A 110 4.33 -14.08 -2.01
N GLU A 111 4.90 -14.57 -3.11
CA GLU A 111 4.12 -14.98 -4.30
C GLU A 111 3.20 -16.16 -3.97
N ARG A 112 3.68 -17.17 -3.23
CA ARG A 112 2.85 -18.30 -2.80
C ARG A 112 1.76 -17.86 -1.83
N GLU A 113 2.12 -17.05 -0.85
CA GLU A 113 1.17 -16.52 0.14
C GLU A 113 0.06 -15.69 -0.54
N ALA A 114 0.44 -14.79 -1.46
CA ALA A 114 -0.49 -13.97 -2.22
C ALA A 114 -1.39 -14.81 -3.14
N HIS A 115 -0.84 -15.87 -3.75
CA HIS A 115 -1.62 -16.77 -4.62
C HIS A 115 -2.67 -17.55 -3.83
N HIS A 116 -2.31 -18.10 -2.66
CA HIS A 116 -3.29 -18.79 -1.80
C HIS A 116 -4.34 -17.81 -1.26
N PHE A 117 -3.94 -16.60 -0.87
CA PHE A 117 -4.89 -15.55 -0.49
C PHE A 117 -5.83 -15.20 -1.65
N SER A 118 -5.32 -15.08 -2.88
CA SER A 118 -6.18 -14.77 -4.04
C SER A 118 -7.20 -15.87 -4.31
N GLN A 119 -6.83 -17.15 -4.13
CA GLN A 119 -7.78 -18.26 -4.26
C GLN A 119 -8.93 -18.16 -3.25
N LEU A 120 -8.64 -17.75 -2.01
CA LEU A 120 -9.68 -17.54 -0.99
C LEU A 120 -10.63 -16.39 -1.37
N LEU A 121 -10.11 -15.28 -1.86
CA LEU A 121 -10.96 -14.18 -2.36
C LEU A 121 -11.71 -14.56 -3.63
N ASP A 122 -11.17 -15.47 -4.45
CA ASP A 122 -11.82 -15.92 -5.68
C ASP A 122 -13.09 -16.76 -5.41
N GLU A 123 -13.17 -17.37 -4.23
CA GLU A 123 -14.38 -18.08 -3.79
C GLU A 123 -15.51 -17.14 -3.34
N MET A 124 -15.22 -15.84 -3.16
CA MET A 124 -16.25 -14.83 -2.92
C MET A 124 -17.07 -14.58 -4.18
N SER A 125 -18.35 -14.26 -3.99
CA SER A 125 -19.17 -13.77 -5.09
C SER A 125 -18.54 -12.51 -5.67
N GLN A 126 -18.72 -12.28 -6.98
CA GLN A 126 -18.20 -11.08 -7.63
C GLN A 126 -18.72 -9.80 -6.96
N ALA A 127 -19.98 -9.80 -6.50
CA ALA A 127 -20.57 -8.68 -5.77
C ALA A 127 -19.82 -8.40 -4.46
N ASP A 128 -19.57 -9.42 -3.63
CA ASP A 128 -18.85 -9.24 -2.36
C ASP A 128 -17.39 -8.82 -2.60
N ARG A 129 -16.74 -9.40 -3.61
CA ARG A 129 -15.36 -9.07 -3.97
C ARG A 129 -15.21 -7.61 -4.40
N ASN A 130 -16.22 -7.07 -5.09
CA ASN A 130 -16.26 -5.67 -5.50
C ASN A 130 -16.38 -4.70 -4.30
N GLU A 131 -16.69 -5.19 -3.09
CA GLU A 131 -16.75 -4.35 -1.88
C GLU A 131 -15.43 -4.34 -1.08
N VAL A 132 -14.40 -5.05 -1.55
CA VAL A 132 -13.13 -5.26 -0.84
C VAL A 132 -11.98 -4.46 -1.45
N ALA A 133 -11.30 -3.68 -0.62
CA ALA A 133 -9.96 -3.15 -0.87
C ALA A 133 -8.93 -3.92 -0.05
N VAL A 134 -7.68 -3.93 -0.53
CA VAL A 134 -6.55 -4.56 0.17
C VAL A 134 -5.49 -3.50 0.47
N PHE A 135 -4.92 -3.55 1.66
CA PHE A 135 -3.79 -2.73 2.08
C PHE A 135 -2.65 -3.66 2.50
N VAL A 136 -1.58 -3.66 1.72
CA VAL A 136 -0.39 -4.49 1.93
C VAL A 136 0.68 -3.66 2.61
N ASP A 137 0.91 -3.92 3.90
CA ASP A 137 1.99 -3.31 4.68
C ASP A 137 3.03 -4.39 5.05
N LEU A 138 3.88 -4.73 4.08
CA LEU A 138 4.90 -5.77 4.14
C LEU A 138 6.26 -5.20 3.72
N PRO A 139 7.40 -5.88 3.93
CA PRO A 139 8.68 -5.45 3.38
C PRO A 139 8.54 -5.11 1.90
N GLY A 140 9.08 -3.97 1.45
CA GLY A 140 8.68 -3.36 0.18
C GLY A 140 8.70 -4.28 -1.04
N VAL A 141 9.67 -5.20 -1.15
CA VAL A 141 9.72 -6.19 -2.25
C VAL A 141 8.58 -7.21 -2.19
N GLU A 142 8.16 -7.62 -0.99
CA GLU A 142 7.01 -8.50 -0.78
C GLU A 142 5.71 -7.76 -1.13
N ALA A 143 5.59 -6.48 -0.73
CA ALA A 143 4.42 -5.67 -1.08
C ALA A 143 4.24 -5.56 -2.61
N VAL A 144 5.32 -5.35 -3.36
CA VAL A 144 5.29 -5.36 -4.83
C VAL A 144 4.77 -6.69 -5.39
N VAL A 145 5.25 -7.82 -4.86
CA VAL A 145 4.81 -9.16 -5.28
C VAL A 145 3.30 -9.33 -5.06
N TRP A 146 2.81 -8.97 -3.87
CA TRP A 146 1.38 -9.03 -3.56
C TRP A 146 0.55 -8.19 -4.53
N GLY A 147 0.99 -6.97 -4.85
CA GLY A 147 0.33 -6.15 -5.87
C GLY A 147 0.29 -6.82 -7.25
N ALA A 148 1.40 -7.40 -7.69
CA ALA A 148 1.48 -8.08 -8.98
C ALA A 148 0.55 -9.31 -9.04
N VAL A 149 0.57 -10.15 -8.00
CA VAL A 149 -0.28 -11.34 -7.92
C VAL A 149 -1.75 -10.96 -7.86
N LEU A 150 -2.16 -10.00 -7.03
CA LEU A 150 -3.57 -9.59 -6.96
C LEU A 150 -4.05 -8.88 -8.23
N ALA A 151 -3.16 -8.20 -8.96
CA ALA A 151 -3.46 -7.69 -10.29
C ALA A 151 -3.72 -8.82 -11.30
N ARG A 152 -2.88 -9.88 -11.27
CA ARG A 152 -3.00 -11.05 -12.16
C ARG A 152 -4.25 -11.88 -11.85
N GLU A 153 -4.40 -12.28 -10.59
CA GLU A 153 -5.40 -13.28 -10.18
C GLU A 153 -6.78 -12.66 -9.97
N LEU A 154 -6.84 -11.44 -9.40
CA LEU A 154 -8.10 -10.81 -9.00
C LEU A 154 -8.45 -9.54 -9.76
N ARG A 155 -7.61 -9.13 -10.73
CA ARG A 155 -7.79 -7.90 -11.51
C ARG A 155 -7.89 -6.65 -10.65
N MET A 156 -7.27 -6.66 -9.46
CA MET A 156 -7.20 -5.50 -8.58
C MET A 156 -6.09 -4.54 -9.03
N GLN A 157 -6.23 -3.26 -8.73
CA GLN A 157 -5.26 -2.24 -9.12
C GLN A 157 -4.24 -1.95 -8.02
N PRO A 158 -2.94 -2.19 -8.25
CA PRO A 158 -1.89 -1.72 -7.35
C PRO A 158 -1.88 -0.19 -7.23
N VAL A 159 -1.64 0.31 -6.03
CA VAL A 159 -1.48 1.73 -5.72
C VAL A 159 -0.22 1.88 -4.88
N LEU A 160 0.85 2.39 -5.48
CA LEU A 160 2.13 2.55 -4.80
C LEU A 160 2.06 3.71 -3.81
N THR A 161 2.52 3.48 -2.58
CA THR A 161 2.68 4.54 -1.57
C THR A 161 4.14 4.76 -1.18
N PHE A 162 5.08 4.17 -1.93
CA PHE A 162 6.53 4.34 -1.74
C PHE A 162 6.95 5.80 -2.05
N ASN A 163 7.17 6.58 -1.00
CA ASN A 163 7.52 8.00 -1.11
C ASN A 163 8.93 8.28 -0.60
N ASN A 164 9.91 7.67 -1.25
CA ASN A 164 11.30 7.71 -0.83
C ASN A 164 12.23 7.79 -2.04
N ILE A 165 13.52 7.99 -1.77
CA ILE A 165 14.59 8.03 -2.77
C ILE A 165 15.58 6.90 -2.45
N PRO A 166 15.98 6.05 -3.42
CA PRO A 166 16.99 5.04 -3.20
C PRO A 166 18.38 5.70 -3.13
N HIS A 167 19.25 5.19 -2.27
CA HIS A 167 20.58 5.75 -2.03
C HIS A 167 21.54 4.63 -1.63
N GLN A 168 22.80 4.65 -2.06
CA GLN A 168 23.78 3.58 -1.79
C GLN A 168 24.09 3.39 -0.29
N GLN A 169 23.89 4.45 0.49
CA GLN A 169 23.99 4.47 1.96
C GLN A 169 22.62 4.72 2.61
N GLY A 170 21.54 4.51 1.86
CA GLY A 170 20.19 4.59 2.38
C GLY A 170 20.00 3.60 3.51
N VAL A 171 19.34 4.06 4.57
CA VAL A 171 18.92 3.20 5.68
C VAL A 171 17.99 2.09 5.20
N LEU A 172 17.22 2.36 4.16
CA LEU A 172 16.31 1.44 3.50
C LEU A 172 16.77 1.15 2.06
N ALA A 173 16.88 -0.12 1.70
CA ALA A 173 17.36 -0.59 0.40
C ALA A 173 16.25 -0.56 -0.68
N HIS A 174 15.71 0.61 -0.98
CA HIS A 174 14.59 0.77 -1.91
C HIS A 174 14.95 0.56 -3.38
N GLU A 175 16.23 0.48 -3.72
CA GLU A 175 16.67 -0.03 -5.01
C GLU A 175 16.16 -1.47 -5.25
N HIS A 176 16.00 -2.28 -4.20
CA HIS A 176 15.38 -3.60 -4.34
C HIS A 176 13.88 -3.49 -4.66
N VAL A 177 13.17 -2.53 -4.05
CA VAL A 177 11.75 -2.28 -4.36
C VAL A 177 11.59 -1.83 -5.81
N LEU A 178 12.45 -0.92 -6.26
CA LEU A 178 12.49 -0.50 -7.67
C LEU A 178 12.81 -1.67 -8.61
N GLY A 179 13.75 -2.54 -8.24
CA GLY A 179 14.07 -3.77 -8.97
C GLY A 179 12.90 -4.75 -9.01
N ALA A 180 12.12 -4.89 -7.94
CA ALA A 180 10.92 -5.71 -7.92
C ALA A 180 9.81 -5.12 -8.82
N LEU A 181 9.63 -3.79 -8.83
CA LEU A 181 8.69 -3.11 -9.73
C LEU A 181 9.03 -3.37 -11.20
N LEU A 182 10.33 -3.35 -11.55
CA LEU A 182 10.82 -3.69 -12.89
C LEU A 182 10.58 -5.17 -13.22
N TYR A 183 10.80 -6.07 -12.26
CA TYR A 183 10.63 -7.52 -12.45
C TYR A 183 9.18 -7.89 -12.82
N TYR A 184 8.19 -7.24 -12.22
CA TYR A 184 6.76 -7.52 -12.48
C TYR A 184 6.09 -6.56 -13.49
N ALA A 185 6.78 -5.53 -13.98
CA ALA A 185 6.18 -4.48 -14.81
C ALA A 185 5.40 -5.04 -16.02
N GLN A 186 6.01 -5.96 -16.77
CA GLN A 186 5.37 -6.55 -17.94
C GLN A 186 4.16 -7.41 -17.59
N GLU A 187 4.23 -8.14 -16.48
CA GLU A 187 3.12 -8.96 -16.02
C GLU A 187 1.91 -8.11 -15.64
N VAL A 188 2.14 -7.01 -14.91
CA VAL A 188 1.07 -6.07 -14.50
C VAL A 188 0.47 -5.36 -15.71
N GLU A 189 1.29 -4.91 -16.67
CA GLU A 189 0.82 -4.25 -17.89
C GLU A 189 -0.15 -5.14 -18.69
N GLN A 190 0.15 -6.44 -18.79
CA GLN A 190 -0.63 -7.41 -19.56
C GLN A 190 -2.02 -7.70 -18.96
N GLN A 191 -2.29 -7.31 -17.71
CA GLN A 191 -3.58 -7.60 -17.07
C GLN A 191 -4.72 -6.72 -17.58
N HIS A 192 -4.42 -5.61 -18.28
CA HIS A 192 -5.43 -4.68 -18.82
C HIS A 192 -6.56 -4.42 -17.81
N LEU A 193 -6.18 -3.94 -16.63
CA LEU A 193 -7.09 -3.83 -15.49
C LEU A 193 -8.33 -2.98 -15.83
N PRO A 194 -9.51 -3.27 -15.27
CA PRO A 194 -10.66 -2.37 -15.36
C PRO A 194 -10.37 -0.99 -14.77
N LEU A 195 -11.01 0.06 -15.29
CA LEU A 195 -10.84 1.43 -14.75
C LEU A 195 -11.28 1.51 -13.28
N GLU A 196 -12.37 0.80 -12.97
CA GLU A 196 -12.99 0.72 -11.64
C GLU A 196 -12.48 -0.48 -10.84
N ALA A 197 -11.27 -0.98 -11.15
CA ALA A 197 -10.66 -2.05 -10.39
C ALA A 197 -10.47 -1.64 -8.92
N ASN A 198 -10.78 -2.56 -7.99
CA ASN A 198 -10.58 -2.33 -6.57
C ASN A 198 -9.09 -2.16 -6.25
N PRO A 199 -8.73 -1.32 -5.28
CA PRO A 199 -7.34 -0.97 -5.02
C PRO A 199 -6.62 -2.01 -4.14
N VAL A 200 -5.33 -2.16 -4.40
CA VAL A 200 -4.34 -2.81 -3.53
C VAL A 200 -3.28 -1.75 -3.19
N PHE A 201 -3.39 -1.15 -2.02
CA PHE A 201 -2.39 -0.18 -1.55
C PHE A 201 -1.12 -0.91 -1.13
N LEU A 202 0.03 -0.48 -1.66
CA LEU A 202 1.32 -1.07 -1.37
C LEU A 202 2.14 -0.10 -0.52
N ALA A 203 2.46 -0.51 0.70
CA ALA A 203 3.31 0.20 1.63
C ALA A 203 4.48 -0.68 2.08
N ASP A 204 5.63 -0.06 2.35
CA ASP A 204 6.76 -0.75 2.95
C ASP A 204 6.64 -0.73 4.47
N ALA A 205 6.46 -1.90 5.09
CA ALA A 205 6.44 -2.05 6.55
C ALA A 205 7.74 -1.62 7.22
N GLN A 206 8.84 -1.59 6.46
CA GLN A 206 10.16 -1.15 6.91
C GLN A 206 10.36 0.37 6.78
N ARG A 207 9.36 1.16 6.34
CA ARG A 207 9.52 2.62 6.16
C ARG A 207 9.97 3.41 7.40
N PHE A 208 9.78 2.85 8.60
CA PHE A 208 10.29 3.38 9.88
C PHE A 208 11.51 2.65 10.43
N ALA A 209 11.90 1.55 9.80
CA ALA A 209 13.02 0.75 10.23
C ALA A 209 14.36 1.39 9.80
N PRO A 210 15.44 1.14 10.56
CA PRO A 210 15.42 0.75 11.95
C PRO A 210 14.91 1.92 12.82
N ARG A 211 14.26 1.60 13.94
CA ARG A 211 13.78 2.58 14.93
C ARG A 211 14.94 3.10 15.80
N ARG A 212 15.92 3.74 15.16
CA ARG A 212 17.07 4.39 15.79
C ARG A 212 17.43 5.66 15.05
N THR A 213 18.29 6.46 15.69
CA THR A 213 18.97 7.57 15.02
C THR A 213 19.82 7.04 13.87
N VAL A 214 19.76 7.75 12.75
CA VAL A 214 20.57 7.49 11.55
C VAL A 214 22.00 7.97 11.81
N GLY A 215 22.98 7.15 11.46
CA GLY A 215 24.40 7.46 11.62
C GLY A 215 24.85 8.58 10.68
N ARG A 216 26.04 9.13 10.93
CA ARG A 216 26.60 10.19 10.07
C ARG A 216 26.83 9.71 8.64
N ASP A 217 27.23 8.46 8.44
CA ASP A 217 27.54 7.90 7.12
C ASP A 217 26.32 7.26 6.43
N GLU A 218 25.13 7.46 6.99
CA GLU A 218 23.88 6.92 6.47
C GLU A 218 23.00 8.05 5.91
N PHE A 219 22.24 7.72 4.87
CA PHE A 219 21.24 8.59 4.28
C PHE A 219 19.85 8.20 4.78
N ASP A 220 19.16 9.13 5.43
CA ASP A 220 17.83 8.89 5.97
C ASP A 220 16.77 8.95 4.86
N ASN A 221 16.56 7.83 4.18
CA ASN A 221 15.50 7.66 3.20
C ASN A 221 14.24 6.99 3.76
N ARG A 222 14.02 7.12 5.07
CA ARG A 222 12.75 6.73 5.70
C ARG A 222 11.65 7.72 5.31
N TYR A 223 10.42 7.26 5.36
CA TYR A 223 9.25 8.08 5.00
C TYR A 223 8.04 7.65 5.83
N TYR A 224 7.00 8.47 5.84
CA TYR A 224 5.74 8.19 6.50
C TYR A 224 4.59 8.52 5.56
N LEU A 225 3.46 7.85 5.77
CA LEU A 225 2.23 8.18 5.07
C LEU A 225 1.50 9.29 5.81
N VAL A 226 1.01 10.28 5.06
CA VAL A 226 0.11 11.30 5.58
C VAL A 226 -1.33 11.02 5.16
N PRO A 227 -2.35 11.59 5.84
CA PRO A 227 -3.75 11.33 5.50
C PRO A 227 -4.12 11.61 4.04
N THR A 228 -3.44 12.54 3.37
CA THR A 228 -3.67 12.84 1.94
C THR A 228 -3.09 11.79 0.99
N ASP A 229 -2.28 10.87 1.48
CA ASP A 229 -1.71 9.78 0.68
C ASP A 229 -2.68 8.61 0.53
N LEU A 230 -3.77 8.59 1.31
CA LEU A 230 -4.72 7.49 1.37
C LEU A 230 -6.17 7.99 1.21
N PRO A 231 -7.11 7.16 0.70
CA PRO A 231 -8.51 7.56 0.54
C PRO A 231 -9.24 7.71 1.87
N SER A 232 -10.11 8.72 1.98
CA SER A 232 -11.05 8.81 3.09
C SER A 232 -12.10 7.68 3.06
N ALA A 233 -12.78 7.46 4.19
CA ALA A 233 -13.90 6.53 4.26
C ALA A 233 -15.01 6.87 3.24
N SER A 234 -15.31 8.16 3.03
CA SER A 234 -16.28 8.61 2.03
C SER A 234 -15.85 8.30 0.60
N GLN A 235 -14.55 8.33 0.29
CA GLN A 235 -14.02 7.96 -1.02
C GLN A 235 -14.14 6.46 -1.28
N PHE A 236 -13.90 5.62 -0.27
CA PHE A 236 -14.17 4.17 -0.36
C PHE A 236 -15.67 3.88 -0.57
N GLN A 237 -16.53 4.48 0.24
CA GLN A 237 -17.98 4.29 0.16
C GLN A 237 -18.57 4.74 -1.19
N ALA A 238 -18.08 5.85 -1.73
CA ALA A 238 -18.49 6.33 -3.06
C ALA A 238 -18.17 5.33 -4.18
N ARG A 239 -17.27 4.36 -3.93
CA ARG A 239 -16.92 3.26 -4.84
C ARG A 239 -17.50 1.92 -4.43
N GLY A 240 -18.39 1.89 -3.43
CA GLY A 240 -18.99 0.65 -2.93
C GLY A 240 -18.05 -0.22 -2.09
N ILE A 241 -16.86 0.28 -1.74
CA ILE A 241 -15.93 -0.45 -0.88
C ILE A 241 -16.40 -0.29 0.56
N LYS A 242 -16.64 -1.44 1.21
CA LYS A 242 -17.07 -1.54 2.61
C LYS A 242 -16.02 -2.20 3.50
N TYR A 243 -15.09 -2.90 2.89
CA TYR A 243 -14.18 -3.80 3.56
C TYR A 243 -12.74 -3.49 3.17
N LEU A 244 -11.86 -3.35 4.18
CA LEU A 244 -10.42 -3.19 3.99
C LEU A 244 -9.70 -4.37 4.63
N VAL A 245 -9.01 -5.17 3.81
CA VAL A 245 -8.12 -6.22 4.31
C VAL A 245 -6.73 -5.62 4.50
N TYR A 246 -6.27 -5.51 5.74
CA TYR A 246 -4.93 -5.05 6.09
C TYR A 246 -4.00 -6.25 6.30
N LEU A 247 -2.98 -6.37 5.46
CA LEU A 247 -1.99 -7.43 5.49
C LEU A 247 -0.71 -6.90 6.13
N THR A 248 -0.30 -7.50 7.25
CA THR A 248 0.94 -7.16 7.96
C THR A 248 1.52 -8.41 8.62
N HIS A 249 2.84 -8.50 8.73
CA HIS A 249 3.49 -9.56 9.50
C HIS A 249 3.37 -9.30 11.01
N GLY A 250 3.15 -10.34 11.82
CA GLY A 250 3.37 -10.30 13.27
C GLY A 250 2.16 -9.85 14.10
N GLU A 251 2.42 -9.08 15.17
CA GLU A 251 1.36 -8.60 16.06
C GLU A 251 0.33 -7.80 15.24
N ARG A 252 -0.97 -8.03 15.50
CA ARG A 252 -2.12 -7.42 14.80
C ARG A 252 -2.21 -5.91 15.08
N ARG A 253 -1.19 -5.18 14.70
CA ARG A 253 -0.97 -3.79 15.05
C ARG A 253 -0.38 -3.08 13.86
N GLU A 254 -1.13 -2.10 13.39
CA GLU A 254 -0.72 -1.18 12.34
C GLU A 254 0.46 -0.31 12.77
N GLN A 255 1.22 0.20 11.81
CA GLN A 255 2.28 1.17 12.05
C GLN A 255 1.72 2.49 12.58
N ASP A 256 2.59 3.29 13.20
CA ASP A 256 2.20 4.51 13.91
C ASP A 256 1.57 5.58 13.00
N ASP A 257 1.97 5.65 11.72
CA ASP A 257 1.36 6.56 10.74
C ASP A 257 -0.02 6.10 10.27
N LEU A 258 -0.29 4.80 10.30
CA LEU A 258 -1.57 4.21 9.90
C LEU A 258 -2.61 4.19 11.03
N ASN A 259 -2.18 4.22 12.30
CA ASN A 259 -3.09 4.21 13.44
C ASN A 259 -4.19 5.29 13.37
N PRO A 260 -3.88 6.59 13.25
CA PRO A 260 -4.92 7.62 13.18
C PRO A 260 -5.84 7.45 11.97
N TYR A 261 -5.30 6.97 10.85
CA TYR A 261 -6.06 6.72 9.62
C TYR A 261 -7.05 5.54 9.77
N PHE A 262 -6.62 4.41 10.34
CA PHE A 262 -7.52 3.26 10.56
C PHE A 262 -8.60 3.56 11.61
N ILE A 263 -8.30 4.39 12.62
CA ILE A 263 -9.32 4.90 13.55
C ILE A 263 -10.37 5.70 12.80
N ASP A 264 -9.96 6.62 11.93
CA ASP A 264 -10.88 7.44 11.13
C ASP A 264 -11.74 6.56 10.20
N LEU A 265 -11.14 5.61 9.49
CA LEU A 265 -11.86 4.66 8.63
C LEU A 265 -12.92 3.84 9.38
N SER A 266 -12.58 3.39 10.59
CA SER A 266 -13.46 2.57 11.43
C SER A 266 -14.57 3.38 12.13
N THR A 267 -14.45 4.71 12.16
CA THR A 267 -15.42 5.58 12.83
C THR A 267 -16.78 5.47 12.12
N GLY A 268 -17.82 5.18 12.90
CA GLY A 268 -19.17 5.00 12.37
C GLY A 268 -19.38 3.74 11.54
N ASN A 269 -18.46 2.76 11.58
CA ASN A 269 -18.48 1.54 10.76
C ASN A 269 -18.52 1.83 9.25
N ALA A 270 -17.90 2.94 8.82
CA ALA A 270 -17.93 3.36 7.42
C ALA A 270 -17.17 2.39 6.50
N VAL A 271 -16.01 1.92 6.95
CA VAL A 271 -15.23 0.84 6.34
C VAL A 271 -14.79 -0.12 7.45
N GLN A 272 -15.06 -1.40 7.28
CA GLN A 272 -14.63 -2.43 8.24
C GLN A 272 -13.23 -2.92 7.89
N VAL A 273 -12.30 -2.77 8.83
CA VAL A 273 -10.91 -3.21 8.68
C VAL A 273 -10.73 -4.61 9.30
N THR A 274 -10.14 -5.53 8.55
CA THR A 274 -9.73 -6.86 9.04
C THR A 274 -8.23 -7.01 8.85
N VAL A 275 -7.53 -7.46 9.88
CA VAL A 275 -6.07 -7.69 9.83
C VAL A 275 -5.80 -9.17 9.62
N LEU A 276 -4.95 -9.47 8.65
CA LEU A 276 -4.51 -10.82 8.32
C LEU A 276 -2.97 -10.85 8.30
N ASP A 277 -2.41 -11.96 8.79
CA ASP A 277 -0.98 -12.22 8.67
C ASP A 277 -0.74 -13.07 7.41
N PRO A 278 0.02 -12.58 6.42
CA PRO A 278 0.34 -13.31 5.19
C PRO A 278 0.88 -14.72 5.41
N THR A 279 1.60 -14.93 6.52
CA THR A 279 2.22 -16.22 6.82
C THR A 279 1.20 -17.33 7.07
N GLN A 280 -0.05 -16.97 7.40
CA GLN A 280 -1.18 -17.91 7.50
C GLN A 280 -1.50 -18.58 6.17
N PHE A 281 -1.08 -17.98 5.05
CA PHE A 281 -1.30 -18.50 3.70
C PHE A 281 -0.14 -19.34 3.17
N ARG A 282 0.90 -19.66 3.97
CA ARG A 282 2.07 -20.44 3.51
C ARG A 282 1.72 -21.89 3.16
N ASP A 283 0.98 -22.55 4.05
CA ASP A 283 0.72 -23.98 4.03
C ASP A 283 -0.78 -24.30 3.95
N VAL A 284 -1.57 -23.37 3.40
CA VAL A 284 -3.01 -23.58 3.29
C VAL A 284 -3.26 -24.69 2.27
N ASP A 285 -3.71 -25.83 2.78
CA ASP A 285 -4.41 -26.81 1.97
C ASP A 285 -5.76 -26.20 1.59
N VAL A 286 -5.78 -25.56 0.42
CA VAL A 286 -6.95 -24.84 -0.11
C VAL A 286 -8.14 -25.78 -0.25
N GLU A 287 -7.91 -27.05 -0.61
CA GLU A 287 -8.99 -28.04 -0.69
C GLU A 287 -9.56 -28.37 0.70
N ARG A 288 -8.71 -28.43 1.73
CA ARG A 288 -9.19 -28.56 3.10
C ARG A 288 -9.94 -27.32 3.58
N ALA A 289 -9.47 -26.11 3.24
CA ALA A 289 -10.16 -24.87 3.57
C ALA A 289 -11.54 -24.79 2.89
N ARG A 290 -11.62 -25.17 1.61
CA ARG A 290 -12.87 -25.31 0.84
C ARG A 290 -13.84 -26.29 1.48
N THR A 291 -13.33 -27.45 1.89
CA THR A 291 -14.13 -28.50 2.53
C THR A 291 -14.74 -27.96 3.83
N LEU A 292 -13.94 -27.30 4.68
CA LEU A 292 -14.42 -26.70 5.93
C LEU A 292 -15.44 -25.58 5.69
N ALA A 293 -15.20 -24.70 4.71
CA ALA A 293 -16.12 -23.62 4.36
C ALA A 293 -17.47 -24.16 3.85
N LYS A 294 -17.45 -25.24 3.05
CA LYS A 294 -18.64 -25.95 2.59
C LYS A 294 -19.40 -26.58 3.75
N GLU A 295 -18.72 -27.30 4.63
CA GLU A 295 -19.33 -27.92 5.82
C GLU A 295 -19.99 -26.88 6.73
N ASP A 296 -19.34 -25.75 6.98
CA ASP A 296 -19.91 -24.67 7.79
C ASP A 296 -21.12 -24.00 7.10
N ARG A 297 -21.09 -23.83 5.77
CA ARG A 297 -22.24 -23.33 5.00
C ARG A 297 -23.43 -24.29 5.08
N GLU A 298 -23.18 -25.60 4.99
CA GLU A 298 -24.21 -26.63 5.13
C GLU A 298 -24.78 -26.64 6.57
N ARG A 299 -23.93 -26.49 7.60
CA ARG A 299 -24.34 -26.41 9.01
C ARG A 299 -25.15 -25.15 9.32
N ALA A 300 -24.77 -24.00 8.76
CA ALA A 300 -25.51 -22.73 8.89
C ALA A 300 -26.86 -22.77 8.13
N GLY A 301 -26.89 -23.40 6.96
CA GLY A 301 -28.14 -23.64 6.21
C GLY A 301 -29.11 -24.56 6.96
N ALA A 302 -28.59 -25.63 7.57
CA ALA A 302 -29.39 -26.60 8.32
C ALA A 302 -30.04 -26.03 9.59
N THR A 303 -29.44 -25.01 10.22
CA THR A 303 -29.97 -24.40 11.45
C THR A 303 -31.13 -23.42 11.20
N THR A 304 -31.30 -22.94 9.96
CA THR A 304 -32.36 -21.97 9.62
C THR A 304 -33.72 -22.65 9.36
N ALA A 305 -33.74 -23.94 9.05
CA ALA A 305 -34.98 -24.68 8.75
C ALA A 305 -35.75 -25.18 9.99
N GLY A 306 -35.19 -25.08 11.21
CA GLY A 306 -35.73 -25.77 12.39
C GLY A 306 -36.21 -24.91 13.57
N ARG A 307 -36.07 -23.58 13.53
CA ARG A 307 -36.34 -22.76 14.74
C ARG A 307 -36.94 -21.40 14.45
N ALA A 308 -38.11 -21.39 13.80
CA ALA A 308 -39.03 -20.28 13.89
C ALA A 308 -39.59 -20.22 15.32
N GLY A 309 -39.07 -19.34 16.18
CA GLY A 309 -39.70 -19.11 17.49
C GLY A 309 -38.86 -18.63 18.67
N VAL A 310 -37.64 -18.10 18.48
CA VAL A 310 -36.93 -17.44 19.60
C VAL A 310 -36.39 -16.09 19.13
N THR A 311 -37.22 -15.06 19.28
CA THR A 311 -36.84 -13.65 19.30
C THR A 311 -36.23 -13.33 20.66
N THR A 312 -34.93 -13.58 20.84
CA THR A 312 -34.14 -12.92 21.88
C THR A 312 -33.38 -11.77 21.24
N GLY A 313 -33.75 -10.54 21.64
CA GLY A 313 -33.22 -9.28 21.17
C GLY A 313 -31.76 -9.03 21.60
N GLY A 314 -30.84 -9.77 21.01
CA GLY A 314 -29.46 -9.32 20.84
C GLY A 314 -29.30 -8.87 19.40
N GLY A 315 -29.22 -7.56 19.17
CA GLY A 315 -28.87 -6.98 17.87
C GLY A 315 -27.46 -7.42 17.48
N GLY A 316 -27.34 -8.63 16.95
CA GLY A 316 -26.08 -9.23 16.57
C GLY A 316 -25.58 -8.55 15.32
N TYR A 317 -24.35 -8.03 15.41
CA TYR A 317 -23.47 -7.63 14.30
C TYR A 317 -23.30 -8.69 13.18
N TYR A 318 -24.01 -9.82 13.25
CA TYR A 318 -23.94 -10.98 12.38
C TYR A 318 -24.96 -10.98 11.24
N GLY A 319 -25.89 -10.01 11.19
CA GLY A 319 -27.01 -10.04 10.25
C GLY A 319 -26.71 -9.59 8.80
N SER A 320 -25.60 -8.90 8.55
CA SER A 320 -25.33 -8.28 7.24
C SER A 320 -23.93 -8.50 6.68
N SER A 321 -23.04 -9.19 7.41
CA SER A 321 -21.69 -9.48 6.92
C SER A 321 -21.72 -10.77 6.11
N PRO A 322 -21.17 -10.80 4.87
CA PRO A 322 -21.05 -12.03 4.10
C PRO A 322 -20.35 -13.12 4.92
N VAL A 323 -20.79 -14.38 4.81
CA VAL A 323 -20.20 -15.54 5.51
C VAL A 323 -18.68 -15.61 5.31
N TRP A 324 -18.21 -15.17 4.14
CA TRP A 324 -16.80 -15.05 3.82
C TRP A 324 -16.00 -14.11 4.72
N TRP A 325 -16.61 -13.00 5.15
CA TRP A 325 -15.97 -12.07 6.07
C TRP A 325 -15.77 -12.68 7.47
N TYR A 326 -16.70 -13.56 7.87
CA TYR A 326 -16.54 -14.37 9.07
C TYR A 326 -15.43 -15.41 8.93
N LEU A 327 -15.29 -16.03 7.75
CA LEU A 327 -14.21 -16.98 7.45
C LEU A 327 -12.83 -16.31 7.47
N LEU A 328 -12.69 -15.13 6.85
CA LEU A 328 -11.46 -14.31 6.94
C LEU A 328 -11.18 -13.90 8.39
N GLY A 329 -12.22 -13.50 9.13
CA GLY A 329 -12.11 -13.25 10.56
C GLY A 329 -11.59 -14.45 11.34
N ARG A 330 -12.12 -15.65 11.13
CA ARG A 330 -11.64 -16.87 11.79
C ARG A 330 -10.20 -17.20 11.44
N MET A 331 -9.80 -17.06 10.17
CA MET A 331 -8.44 -17.31 9.73
C MET A 331 -7.42 -16.40 10.43
N SER A 332 -7.82 -15.16 10.77
CA SER A 332 -6.94 -14.24 11.50
C SER A 332 -6.49 -14.79 12.86
N SER A 333 -7.22 -15.70 13.51
CA SER A 333 -6.91 -16.24 14.85
C SER A 333 -5.80 -17.28 14.83
N PRO A 334 -4.64 -17.02 15.45
CA PRO A 334 -3.55 -17.99 15.53
C PRO A 334 -3.95 -19.11 16.49
N GLY A 335 -4.49 -20.19 15.94
CA GLY A 335 -4.76 -21.41 16.68
C GLY A 335 -4.46 -22.62 15.79
N PRO A 336 -3.74 -23.64 16.28
CA PRO A 336 -3.67 -24.90 15.55
C PRO A 336 -5.10 -25.42 15.38
N LEU A 337 -5.45 -25.83 14.16
CA LEU A 337 -6.71 -26.46 13.77
C LEU A 337 -6.91 -27.85 14.42
N ILE A 338 -6.54 -28.00 15.70
CA ILE A 338 -6.80 -29.17 16.53
C ILE A 338 -8.04 -28.85 17.37
N TYR A 339 -9.18 -29.32 16.86
CA TYR A 339 -10.51 -29.19 17.46
C TYR A 339 -10.61 -30.00 18.77
N THR A 340 -10.24 -29.40 19.91
CA THR A 340 -10.72 -29.88 21.23
C THR A 340 -11.04 -28.75 22.22
N THR A 341 -10.71 -27.49 21.92
CA THR A 341 -11.04 -26.34 22.76
C THR A 341 -12.19 -25.52 22.16
N PRO A 342 -13.03 -24.87 22.99
CA PRO A 342 -14.09 -23.99 22.49
C PRO A 342 -13.46 -22.95 21.55
N ALA A 343 -14.04 -22.83 20.35
CA ALA A 343 -13.52 -21.97 19.30
C ALA A 343 -13.23 -20.57 19.88
N PRO A 344 -12.00 -20.05 19.74
CA PRO A 344 -11.66 -18.74 20.27
C PRO A 344 -12.67 -17.73 19.73
N THR A 345 -13.29 -16.98 20.65
CA THR A 345 -14.26 -15.94 20.30
C THR A 345 -13.54 -14.97 19.37
N TYR A 346 -13.93 -14.95 18.10
CA TYR A 346 -13.36 -14.02 17.14
C TYR A 346 -13.58 -12.59 17.64
N GLN A 347 -12.48 -11.92 18.01
CA GLN A 347 -12.50 -10.49 18.26
C GLN A 347 -12.14 -9.79 16.95
N PRO A 348 -13.10 -9.10 16.31
CA PRO A 348 -12.81 -8.33 15.12
C PRO A 348 -11.74 -7.29 15.48
N TYR A 349 -10.78 -7.11 14.57
CA TYR A 349 -9.79 -6.06 14.72
C TYR A 349 -10.50 -4.71 14.89
N ARG A 350 -10.09 -3.97 15.90
CA ARG A 350 -10.52 -2.60 16.14
C ARG A 350 -9.27 -1.78 16.38
N PRO A 351 -8.95 -0.80 15.52
CA PRO A 351 -7.82 0.08 15.78
C PRO A 351 -8.10 0.87 17.06
N GLU A 352 -7.19 0.78 18.02
CA GLU A 352 -7.30 1.52 19.28
C GLU A 352 -6.51 2.81 19.20
N ARG A 353 -7.10 3.91 19.69
CA ARG A 353 -6.39 5.18 19.83
C ARG A 353 -5.23 4.99 20.80
N ARG A 354 -4.02 5.28 20.32
CA ARG A 354 -2.82 5.23 21.13
C ARG A 354 -1.93 6.45 20.90
N GLU A 355 -1.02 6.67 21.84
CA GLU A 355 0.09 7.57 21.59
C GLU A 355 0.98 6.96 20.52
N THR A 356 1.21 7.75 19.48
CA THR A 356 2.13 7.48 18.40
C THR A 356 3.19 8.56 18.42
N VAL A 357 4.27 8.37 17.67
CA VAL A 357 5.26 9.43 17.44
C VAL A 357 4.65 10.71 16.83
N PHE A 358 3.40 10.66 16.33
CA PHE A 358 2.66 11.79 15.75
C PHE A 358 1.62 12.42 16.69
N THR A 359 1.19 11.74 17.75
CA THR A 359 0.06 12.16 18.61
C THR A 359 0.44 12.45 20.06
N GLY A 360 1.62 12.00 20.53
CA GLY A 360 2.09 12.24 21.90
C GLY A 360 2.40 13.72 22.15
N GLY A 361 1.72 14.31 23.15
CA GLY A 361 1.86 15.72 23.55
C GLY A 361 3.21 16.09 24.19
N SER A 362 4.15 15.16 24.35
CA SER A 362 5.57 15.49 24.44
C SER A 362 5.97 15.96 23.05
N GLY A 363 5.82 17.25 22.82
CA GLY A 363 5.97 17.86 21.51
C GLY A 363 7.13 17.23 20.74
N TRP A 364 6.91 17.07 19.44
CA TRP A 364 7.98 17.10 18.46
C TRP A 364 8.67 18.48 18.49
N SER A 365 9.07 18.94 19.68
CA SER A 365 9.91 20.07 20.00
C SER A 365 11.28 19.50 20.30
N GLY A 366 12.14 19.44 19.29
CA GLY A 366 13.58 19.53 19.49
C GLY A 366 14.30 18.29 20.06
N GLY A 367 13.69 17.11 20.07
CA GLY A 367 14.46 15.87 20.02
C GLY A 367 15.15 15.81 18.66
N ARG A 368 16.42 16.20 18.61
CA ARG A 368 17.27 16.33 17.42
C ARG A 368 17.28 15.07 16.54
N TYR A 369 16.26 14.89 15.71
CA TYR A 369 16.50 14.53 14.32
C TYR A 369 16.94 15.84 13.66
N SER A 370 18.25 15.99 13.49
CA SER A 370 18.87 17.05 12.69
C SER A 370 18.76 16.73 11.18
N GLY A 371 17.64 16.13 10.78
CA GLY A 371 17.19 16.11 9.39
C GLY A 371 16.35 17.37 9.20
N THR A 372 16.84 18.27 8.37
CA THR A 372 16.31 19.63 8.27
C THR A 372 14.90 19.58 7.72
N SER A 373 13.94 20.23 8.38
CA SER A 373 12.53 20.38 8.02
C SER A 373 12.14 19.94 6.60
N TRP A 374 11.54 18.76 6.44
CA TRP A 374 10.96 18.30 5.16
C TRP A 374 9.91 19.25 4.55
N ARG A 375 9.37 20.20 5.35
CA ARG A 375 8.54 21.32 4.85
C ARG A 375 9.25 22.24 3.86
N SER A 376 10.59 22.26 3.80
CA SER A 376 11.33 23.00 2.77
C SER A 376 11.56 22.21 1.48
N TRP A 377 11.35 20.88 1.50
CA TRP A 377 11.66 19.98 0.37
C TRP A 377 10.49 19.73 -0.58
N PHE A 378 9.25 19.84 -0.09
CA PHE A 378 8.06 19.77 -0.93
C PHE A 378 7.33 21.11 -0.86
N GLY A 379 7.31 21.80 -2.00
CA GLY A 379 6.92 23.20 -2.16
C GLY A 379 5.71 23.64 -1.35
N GLY A 380 5.87 24.83 -0.74
CA GLY A 380 4.77 25.59 -0.17
C GLY A 380 3.63 25.74 -1.19
N GLY A 381 2.56 25.00 -0.96
CA GLY A 381 1.27 25.27 -1.55
C GLY A 381 0.76 26.61 -1.05
N PHE A 382 0.46 27.49 -2.00
CA PHE A 382 -0.18 28.78 -1.85
C PHE A 382 -1.21 28.84 -0.72
N GLY A 383 -0.90 29.64 0.30
CA GLY A 383 -1.78 29.93 1.43
C GLY A 383 -1.35 31.17 2.20
N GLY A 384 -0.91 32.21 1.48
CA GLY A 384 -0.54 33.49 2.08
C GLY A 384 -1.79 34.31 2.42
N SER A 385 -2.40 34.09 3.59
CA SER A 385 -3.24 35.13 4.19
C SER A 385 -2.31 36.09 4.95
N LYS A 386 -1.90 37.17 4.27
CA LYS A 386 -1.35 38.34 4.97
C LYS A 386 -2.46 38.92 5.85
N GLY A 387 -2.41 38.65 7.14
CA GLY A 387 -3.15 39.42 8.14
C GLY A 387 -2.60 40.84 8.16
N LEU A 388 -3.31 41.76 7.51
CA LEU A 388 -3.18 43.19 7.73
C LEU A 388 -3.66 43.48 9.16
N THR A 389 -2.74 43.68 10.09
CA THR A 389 -3.04 44.33 11.37
C THR A 389 -3.11 45.83 11.12
N SER A 390 -4.32 46.35 11.08
CA SER A 390 -4.60 47.79 11.17
C SER A 390 -4.27 48.26 12.59
N GLY A 391 -3.11 48.89 12.77
CA GLY A 391 -2.82 49.68 13.96
C GLY A 391 -3.63 50.98 13.91
N GLY A 392 -4.73 51.02 14.66
CA GLY A 392 -5.46 52.25 14.94
C GLY A 392 -4.66 53.13 15.90
N GLY A 393 -4.45 54.38 15.50
CA GLY A 393 -3.97 55.43 16.39
C GLY A 393 -5.09 55.91 17.33
N GLY A 394 -4.69 56.47 18.47
CA GLY A 394 -5.59 57.20 19.35
C GLY A 394 -4.96 57.56 20.69
N ALA A 395 -4.75 58.88 20.85
CA ALA A 395 -4.40 59.65 22.06
C ALA A 395 -2.94 59.63 22.52
#